data_AF-A0A8S9WCN5-F1
#
_entry.id   AF-A0A8S9WCN5-F1
#
_cell.length_a   1.000
_cell.length_b   1.000
_cell.length_c   1.000
_cell.angle_alpha   90.00
_cell.angle_beta   90.00
_cell.angle_gamma   90.00
#
_symmetry.space_group_name_H-M   'P 1'
#
loop_
_entity.id
_entity.type
_entity.pdbx_description
1 polymer ?
#
loop_
_entity_poly.entity_id
_entity_poly.type
_entity_poly.pdbx_seq_one_letter_code
_entity_poly.pdbx_strand_id
1 'polypeptide(L)'
;MEEGGHIKIRFVCIVKSAKVHVKCLKIFLSSQIKNSIMSVISITPSKDIEKKIDLLASEFHLDKAAVVNDLIDIGAQQKLIDFALDKYTKKKVSLGKAAEIAGISIREMLDILNEKEIPLHISKKSILSDFEASAQ
;
A
#
# COMPACT_ATOMS: atom_id res chain seq x y z
N MET A 1 -0.67 -57.08 -11.91
CA MET A 1 -1.85 -57.30 -11.06
C MET A 1 -2.01 -56.01 -10.29
N GLU A 2 -2.78 -55.08 -10.86
CA GLU A 2 -4.21 -54.84 -10.53
C GLU A 2 -4.28 -53.77 -9.43
N GLU A 3 -5.04 -52.67 -9.47
CA GLU A 3 -5.85 -51.93 -10.45
C GLU A 3 -5.79 -50.46 -9.95
N GLY A 4 -5.85 -49.41 -10.76
CA GLY A 4 -7.11 -48.83 -11.24
C GLY A 4 -7.83 -48.01 -10.15
N GLY A 5 -8.01 -46.69 -10.34
CA GLY A 5 -8.86 -45.90 -9.43
C GLY A 5 -8.83 -44.39 -9.59
N HIS A 6 -9.32 -43.89 -10.73
CA HIS A 6 -9.59 -42.47 -10.99
C HIS A 6 -10.52 -41.81 -9.96
N ILE A 7 -10.39 -40.48 -9.77
CA ILE A 7 -11.43 -39.41 -9.68
C ILE A 7 -10.74 -38.16 -9.07
N LYS A 8 -10.19 -37.22 -9.87
CA LYS A 8 -10.83 -36.04 -10.50
C LYS A 8 -11.67 -35.17 -9.54
N ILE A 9 -11.28 -33.89 -9.48
CA ILE A 9 -12.06 -32.68 -9.11
C ILE A 9 -11.95 -32.21 -7.64
N ARG A 10 -11.06 -31.25 -7.40
CA ARG A 10 -11.45 -29.91 -6.92
C ARG A 10 -10.39 -28.87 -7.29
N PHE A 11 -10.39 -28.53 -8.58
CA PHE A 11 -9.53 -27.54 -9.20
C PHE A 11 -10.10 -26.12 -9.03
N VAL A 12 -10.44 -25.70 -7.82
CA VAL A 12 -10.84 -24.31 -7.53
C VAL A 12 -10.52 -24.02 -6.05
N CYS A 13 -9.40 -23.36 -5.78
CA CYS A 13 -9.19 -22.43 -4.63
C CYS A 13 -7.72 -22.09 -4.30
N ILE A 14 -6.71 -22.61 -5.02
CA ILE A 14 -5.30 -22.39 -4.65
C ILE A 14 -4.63 -21.29 -5.50
N VAL A 15 -5.27 -20.13 -5.68
CA VAL A 15 -4.60 -19.00 -6.35
C VAL A 15 -4.73 -17.66 -5.63
N LYS A 16 -5.41 -17.59 -4.48
CA LYS A 16 -5.52 -16.34 -3.69
C LYS A 16 -4.51 -16.19 -2.54
N SER A 17 -3.77 -17.25 -2.17
CA SER A 17 -2.87 -17.21 -1.00
C SER A 17 -1.39 -16.97 -1.30
N ALA A 18 -0.96 -17.05 -2.57
CA ALA A 18 0.47 -16.96 -2.91
C ALA A 18 1.06 -15.54 -2.78
N LYS A 19 0.23 -14.49 -2.78
CA LYS A 19 0.72 -13.10 -2.72
C LYS A 19 1.10 -12.64 -1.31
N VAL A 20 0.61 -13.34 -0.28
CA VAL A 20 0.86 -12.99 1.13
C VAL A 20 2.23 -13.51 1.58
N HIS A 21 2.64 -14.70 1.14
CA HIS A 21 3.88 -15.33 1.60
C HIS A 21 5.15 -14.60 1.14
N VAL A 22 5.16 -14.06 -0.10
CA VAL A 22 6.33 -13.33 -0.63
C VAL A 22 6.47 -11.94 0.01
N LYS A 23 5.36 -11.36 0.51
CA LYS A 23 5.37 -10.08 1.22
C LYS A 23 6.03 -10.21 2.60
N CYS A 24 5.87 -11.36 3.25
CA CYS A 24 6.46 -11.66 4.56
C CYS A 24 8.00 -11.73 4.52
N LEU A 25 8.59 -12.34 3.49
CA LEU A 25 10.06 -12.50 3.40
C LEU A 25 10.78 -11.17 3.08
N LYS A 26 10.13 -10.24 2.36
CA LYS A 26 10.69 -8.91 2.09
C LYS A 26 10.77 -8.04 3.34
N ILE A 27 9.88 -8.23 4.31
CA ILE A 27 9.86 -7.47 5.57
C ILE A 27 11.11 -7.81 6.42
N PHE A 28 11.54 -9.06 6.41
CA PHE A 28 12.61 -9.56 7.29
C PHE A 28 14.01 -8.98 6.98
N LEU A 29 14.35 -8.71 5.72
CA LEU A 29 15.72 -8.32 5.33
C LEU A 29 15.98 -6.80 5.37
N SER A 30 14.94 -5.96 5.35
CA SER A 30 15.08 -4.50 5.46
C SER A 30 15.20 -3.97 6.89
N SER A 31 14.97 -4.82 7.90
CA SER A 31 14.93 -4.41 9.31
C SER A 31 16.31 -4.07 9.90
N GLN A 32 17.41 -4.56 9.31
CA GLN A 32 18.75 -4.48 9.91
C GLN A 32 19.52 -3.19 9.59
N ILE A 33 18.94 -2.22 8.85
CA ILE A 33 19.68 -1.04 8.34
C ILE A 33 19.13 0.31 8.86
N LYS A 34 17.93 0.38 9.45
CA LYS A 34 17.34 1.66 9.92
C LYS A 34 17.80 2.09 11.32
N ASN A 35 19.06 1.85 11.70
CA ASN A 35 19.51 1.99 13.09
C ASN A 35 20.16 3.34 13.45
N SER A 36 19.88 4.45 12.74
CA SER A 36 20.69 5.67 12.94
C SER A 36 20.04 6.87 13.62
N ILE A 37 18.72 7.03 13.72
CA ILE A 37 18.13 8.14 14.49
C ILE A 37 16.71 7.73 14.96
N MET A 38 16.55 7.33 16.23
CA MET A 38 15.24 7.08 16.82
C MET A 38 14.79 8.30 17.62
N SER A 39 13.62 8.85 17.31
CA SER A 39 12.94 9.83 18.15
C SER A 39 11.96 9.12 19.09
N VAL A 40 11.89 9.55 20.34
CA VAL A 40 10.97 8.97 21.33
C VAL A 40 9.66 9.75 21.29
N ILE A 41 8.56 9.04 21.08
CA ILE A 41 7.19 9.58 21.11
C ILE A 41 6.42 8.81 22.18
N SER A 42 5.87 9.52 23.17
CA SER A 42 4.98 8.93 24.18
C SER A 42 3.53 8.96 23.71
N ILE A 43 2.86 7.81 23.72
CA ILE A 43 1.46 7.68 23.28
C ILE A 43 0.70 6.85 24.32
N THR A 44 -0.57 7.21 24.55
CA THR A 44 -1.47 6.46 25.44
C THR A 44 -2.52 5.73 24.59
N PRO A 45 -2.33 4.45 24.27
CA PRO A 45 -3.30 3.69 23.48
C PRO A 45 -4.54 3.33 24.31
N SER A 46 -5.67 3.09 23.64
CA SER A 46 -6.83 2.47 24.28
C SER A 46 -6.56 0.98 24.53
N LYS A 47 -7.28 0.39 25.49
CA LYS A 47 -7.18 -1.05 25.80
C LYS A 47 -7.40 -1.96 24.58
N ASP A 48 -8.24 -1.54 23.64
CA ASP A 48 -8.52 -2.31 22.43
C ASP A 48 -7.36 -2.29 21.43
N ILE A 49 -6.63 -1.17 21.34
CA ILE A 49 -5.45 -1.04 20.49
C ILE A 49 -4.29 -1.84 21.08
N GLU A 50 -4.11 -1.76 22.40
CA GLU A 50 -3.08 -2.51 23.12
C GLU A 50 -3.21 -4.02 22.88
N LYS A 51 -4.43 -4.57 23.02
CA LYS A 51 -4.71 -5.98 22.70
C LYS A 51 -4.33 -6.36 21.26
N LYS A 52 -4.61 -5.49 20.29
CA LYS A 52 -4.24 -5.74 18.88
C LYS A 52 -2.73 -5.75 18.68
N ILE A 53 -2.01 -4.83 19.32
CA ILE A 53 -0.55 -4.78 19.26
C ILE A 53 0.04 -6.05 19.87
N ASP A 54 -0.49 -6.50 21.01
CA ASP A 54 -0.01 -7.71 21.68
C ASP A 54 -0.23 -8.98 20.84
N LEU A 55 -1.39 -9.08 20.18
CA LEU A 55 -1.66 -10.15 19.23
C LEU A 55 -0.66 -10.13 18.06
N LEU A 56 -0.43 -8.97 17.44
CA LEU A 56 0.50 -8.84 16.32
C LEU A 56 1.95 -9.13 16.73
N ALA A 57 2.37 -8.66 17.90
CA ALA A 57 3.71 -8.93 18.44
C ALA A 57 3.93 -10.43 18.69
N SER A 58 2.90 -11.11 19.20
CA SER A 58 2.95 -12.55 19.44
C SER A 58 3.03 -13.35 18.14
N GLU A 59 2.21 -13.00 17.14
CA GLU A 59 2.17 -13.73 15.86
C GLU A 59 3.42 -13.52 15.00
N PHE A 60 3.99 -12.31 15.02
CA PHE A 60 5.19 -12.01 14.24
C PHE A 60 6.49 -12.23 15.01
N HIS A 61 6.42 -12.60 16.29
CA HIS A 61 7.58 -12.71 17.19
C HIS A 61 8.47 -11.45 17.17
N LEU A 62 7.82 -10.28 17.20
CA LEU A 62 8.47 -8.96 17.18
C LEU A 62 8.22 -8.21 18.48
N ASP A 63 9.14 -7.31 18.82
CA ASP A 63 8.95 -6.39 19.93
C ASP A 63 7.76 -5.45 19.68
N LYS A 64 7.04 -5.09 20.75
CA LYS A 64 5.90 -4.17 20.66
C LYS A 64 6.28 -2.85 19.96
N ALA A 65 7.47 -2.33 20.23
CA ALA A 65 7.97 -1.11 19.59
C ALA A 65 8.13 -1.26 18.08
N ALA A 66 8.63 -2.40 17.61
CA ALA A 66 8.77 -2.68 16.18
C ALA A 66 7.40 -2.75 15.48
N VAL A 67 6.45 -3.44 16.10
CA VAL A 67 5.06 -3.52 15.60
C VAL A 67 4.41 -2.13 15.56
N VAL A 68 4.56 -1.34 16.62
CA VAL A 68 3.99 0.02 16.68
C VAL A 68 4.60 0.91 15.59
N ASN A 69 5.92 0.86 15.40
CA ASN A 69 6.57 1.65 14.35
C ASN A 69 6.09 1.25 12.95
N ASP A 70 5.96 -0.05 12.67
CA ASP A 70 5.42 -0.53 11.39
C ASP A 70 3.98 -0.05 11.15
N LEU A 71 3.13 -0.12 12.18
CA LEU A 71 1.76 0.39 12.13
C LEU A 71 1.72 1.91 11.91
N ILE A 72 2.63 2.66 12.53
CA ILE A 72 2.75 4.11 12.33
C ILE A 72 3.19 4.42 10.90
N ASP A 73 4.18 3.70 10.36
CA ASP A 73 4.67 3.89 8.99
C ASP A 73 3.53 3.64 7.98
N ILE A 74 2.81 2.53 8.12
CA ILE A 74 1.67 2.19 7.26
C ILE A 74 0.55 3.24 7.40
N GLY A 75 0.22 3.62 8.64
CA GLY A 75 -0.83 4.59 8.93
C GLY A 75 -0.51 5.99 8.40
N ALA A 76 0.74 6.44 8.55
CA ALA A 76 1.21 7.72 8.04
C ALA A 76 1.15 7.77 6.53
N GLN A 77 1.65 6.72 5.85
CA GLN A 77 1.59 6.61 4.40
C GLN A 77 0.15 6.65 3.89
N GLN A 78 -0.76 5.90 4.51
CA GLN A 78 -2.17 5.90 4.12
C GLN A 78 -2.81 7.29 4.30
N LYS A 79 -2.48 7.99 5.40
CA LYS A 79 -3.00 9.34 5.65
C LYS A 79 -2.47 10.37 4.65
N LEU A 80 -1.23 10.25 4.19
CA LEU A 80 -0.68 11.10 3.14
C LEU A 80 -1.39 10.87 1.80
N ILE A 81 -1.67 9.62 1.44
CA ILE A 81 -2.45 9.27 0.24
C ILE A 81 -3.85 9.88 0.32
N ASP A 82 -4.56 9.68 1.43
CA ASP A 82 -5.91 10.22 1.63
C ASP A 82 -5.92 11.76 1.53
N PHE A 83 -4.92 12.41 2.12
CA PHE A 83 -4.75 13.86 2.06
C PHE A 83 -4.45 14.36 0.65
N ALA A 84 -3.57 13.68 -0.09
CA ALA A 84 -3.25 14.00 -1.48
C ALA A 84 -4.48 13.88 -2.39
N LEU A 85 -5.28 12.82 -2.20
CA LEU A 85 -6.54 12.61 -2.93
C LEU A 85 -7.56 13.71 -2.64
N ASP A 86 -7.75 14.09 -1.38
CA ASP A 86 -8.66 15.19 -1.00
C ASP A 86 -8.26 16.50 -1.68
N LYS A 87 -6.96 16.82 -1.71
CA LYS A 87 -6.44 18.02 -2.38
C LYS A 87 -6.65 17.97 -3.90
N TYR A 88 -6.44 16.81 -4.52
CA TYR A 88 -6.65 16.61 -5.95
C TYR A 88 -8.13 16.77 -6.34
N THR A 89 -9.03 16.11 -5.60
CA THR A 89 -10.48 16.20 -5.82
C THR A 89 -10.99 17.63 -5.65
N LYS A 90 -10.44 18.39 -4.68
CA LYS A 90 -10.73 19.81 -4.48
C LYS A 90 -10.07 20.75 -5.50
N LYS A 91 -9.41 20.21 -6.54
CA LYS A 91 -8.69 20.96 -7.59
C LYS A 91 -7.62 21.91 -7.04
N LYS A 92 -7.05 21.60 -5.87
CA LYS A 92 -6.00 22.43 -5.24
C LYS A 92 -4.60 22.07 -5.73
N VAL A 93 -4.42 20.86 -6.25
CA VAL A 93 -3.12 20.34 -6.70
C VAL A 93 -3.30 19.55 -8.00
N SER A 94 -2.24 19.50 -8.82
CA SER A 94 -2.19 18.62 -10.00
C SER A 94 -2.01 17.15 -9.58
N LEU A 95 -2.25 16.22 -10.51
CA LEU A 95 -2.00 14.79 -10.29
C LEU A 95 -0.54 14.52 -9.87
N GLY A 96 0.43 15.14 -10.55
CA GLY A 96 1.84 15.01 -10.23
C GLY A 96 2.17 15.53 -8.82
N LYS A 97 1.57 16.66 -8.43
CA LYS A 97 1.78 17.22 -7.08
C LYS A 97 1.11 16.38 -6.00
N ALA A 98 -0.02 15.75 -6.29
CA ALA A 98 -0.65 14.79 -5.39
C ALA A 98 0.21 13.54 -5.20
N ALA A 99 0.78 12.99 -6.28
CA ALA A 99 1.70 11.85 -6.23
C ALA A 99 2.95 12.18 -5.40
N GLU A 100 3.50 13.39 -5.56
CA GLU A 100 4.64 13.88 -4.77
C GLU A 100 4.30 13.97 -3.27
N ILE A 101 3.14 14.52 -2.90
CA ILE A 101 2.68 14.61 -1.49
C ILE A 101 2.51 13.20 -0.88
N ALA A 102 1.98 12.26 -1.67
CA ALA A 102 1.80 10.89 -1.24
C ALA A 102 3.11 10.06 -1.27
N GLY A 103 4.21 10.59 -1.81
CA GLY A 103 5.48 9.87 -1.92
C GLY A 103 5.43 8.65 -2.84
N ILE A 104 4.54 8.66 -3.84
CA ILE A 104 4.33 7.56 -4.79
C ILE A 104 4.56 8.03 -6.23
N SER A 105 4.68 7.09 -7.16
CA SER A 105 4.74 7.43 -8.58
C SER A 105 3.40 7.95 -9.11
N ILE A 106 3.44 8.73 -10.20
CA ILE A 106 2.23 9.20 -10.88
C ILE A 106 1.37 8.00 -11.34
N ARG A 107 2.00 6.90 -11.73
CA ARG A 107 1.30 5.68 -12.15
C ARG A 107 0.51 5.06 -11.00
N GLU A 108 1.12 4.92 -9.83
CA GLU A 108 0.42 4.42 -8.64
C GLU A 108 -0.72 5.35 -8.21
N MET A 109 -0.52 6.67 -8.34
CA MET A 109 -1.59 7.64 -8.07
C MET A 109 -2.77 7.47 -9.05
N LEU A 110 -2.52 7.17 -10.33
CA LEU A 110 -3.57 6.86 -11.31
C LEU A 110 -4.31 5.57 -10.96
N ASP A 111 -3.59 4.53 -10.55
CA ASP A 111 -4.18 3.26 -10.15
C ASP A 111 -5.11 3.45 -8.93
N ILE A 112 -4.70 4.26 -7.95
CA ILE A 112 -5.51 4.61 -6.77
C ILE A 112 -6.76 5.40 -7.16
N LEU A 113 -6.65 6.35 -8.10
CA LEU A 113 -7.81 7.11 -8.59
C LEU A 113 -8.81 6.21 -9.31
N ASN A 114 -8.33 5.25 -10.09
CA ASN A 114 -9.17 4.26 -10.77
C ASN A 114 -9.87 3.32 -9.77
N GLU A 115 -9.16 2.82 -8.76
CA GLU A 115 -9.73 1.94 -7.74
C GLU A 115 -10.81 2.64 -6.90
N LYS A 116 -10.66 3.96 -6.68
CA LYS A 116 -11.62 4.78 -5.93
C LYS A 116 -12.68 5.45 -6.81
N GLU A 117 -12.72 5.13 -8.11
CA GLU A 117 -13.67 5.68 -9.10
C GLU A 117 -13.67 7.23 -9.18
N ILE A 118 -12.53 7.87 -8.92
CA ILE A 118 -12.41 9.33 -8.95
C ILE A 118 -12.10 9.76 -10.40
N PRO A 119 -12.91 10.64 -11.02
CA PRO A 119 -12.71 11.04 -12.41
C PRO A 119 -11.40 11.80 -12.59
N LEU A 120 -10.67 11.44 -13.65
CA LEU A 120 -9.45 12.14 -14.03
C LEU A 120 -9.78 13.55 -14.52
N HIS A 121 -9.22 14.56 -13.85
CA HIS A 121 -9.28 15.95 -14.29
C HIS A 121 -8.21 16.20 -15.38
N ILE A 122 -8.23 15.41 -16.45
CA ILE A 122 -7.42 15.69 -17.63
C ILE A 122 -8.15 16.80 -18.41
N SER A 123 -7.54 17.98 -18.44
CA SER A 123 -8.03 19.07 -19.29
C SER A 123 -7.76 18.71 -20.75
N LYS A 124 -8.81 18.78 -21.60
CA LYS A 124 -8.76 18.49 -23.05
C LYS A 124 -7.61 19.19 -23.79
N LYS A 125 -7.11 20.30 -23.23
CA LYS A 125 -6.02 21.11 -23.81
C LYS A 125 -4.66 20.39 -23.84
N SER A 126 -4.37 19.45 -22.92
CA SER A 126 -3.08 18.74 -22.94
C SER A 126 -3.02 17.61 -23.97
N ILE A 127 -4.17 17.06 -24.34
CA ILE A 127 -4.23 15.94 -25.28
C ILE A 127 -3.89 16.43 -26.70
N LEU A 128 -4.32 17.65 -27.03
CA LEU A 128 -4.17 18.24 -28.37
C LEU A 128 -2.73 18.64 -28.70
N SER A 129 -1.95 19.11 -27.73
CA SER A 129 -0.54 19.50 -28.00
C SER A 129 0.36 18.31 -28.36
N ASP A 130 0.05 17.12 -27.84
CA ASP A 130 0.85 15.90 -28.09
C ASP A 130 0.57 15.32 -29.49
N PHE A 131 -0.67 15.48 -29.98
CA PHE A 131 -1.02 15.14 -31.37
C PHE A 131 -0.32 16.09 -32.36
N GLU A 132 -0.24 17.38 -32.05
CA GLU A 132 0.40 18.38 -32.92
C GLU A 132 1.91 18.19 -33.01
N ALA A 133 2.58 17.82 -31.90
CA ALA A 133 4.03 17.57 -31.88
C ALA A 133 4.47 16.28 -32.60
N SER A 134 3.55 15.34 -32.82
CA SER A 134 3.82 14.08 -33.55
C SER A 134 3.54 14.18 -35.05
N ALA A 135 2.97 15.30 -35.50
CA ALA A 135 2.58 15.55 -36.90
C ALA A 135 3.56 16.48 -37.65
N GLN A 136 4.74 16.76 -37.07
CA GLN A 136 5.82 17.57 -37.66
C GLN A 136 7.08 16.75 -37.92
#